data_AF-M7WSR3-F1
#
_entry.id   AF-M7WSR3-F1
#
_cell.length_a   1.000
_cell.length_b   1.000
_cell.length_c   1.000
_cell.angle_alpha   90.00
_cell.angle_beta   90.00
_cell.angle_gamma   90.00
#
_symmetry.space_group_name_H-M   'P 1'
#
loop_
_entity.id
_entity.type
_entity.pdbx_description
1 polymer ?
#
loop_
_entity_poly.entity_id
_entity_poly.type
_entity_poly.pdbx_seq_one_letter_code
_entity_poly.pdbx_strand_id
1 'polypeptide(L)'
;MSIEANTFKILICSDTHLGAGEKSHCLKDDCYLAFEEILQQANQEDVDLILHSGDFFDDQNPSKYCLTKTMELMRKYLMGKPKNSFDVAYTYEHNQEDNGFSMNQGIKYPMYVIHGNHDIPSGIEHVAGLDILQTAGLVNFIGKAEDISEIDNKTDQTILHLSPILLQKGTTRIALYGMSYKKNEEMNRLWASSQVQIDEPDGDVFKILLIHQDRILRNTLTTFPEELLKDRFNLIVFGHEHCSQVEEGTDVQIIQTGSSFPLSICEFEKAEKFIGLAHINGMKINMNKIALRNVREVFYEVVQMSQMIEGSANLEMVEHYIREEVQNFFDHVNTHSKTMLPLARIIIEYKSLGCIPNLRKMAFEFEKNIVNKGDCIKLKKKIQKREKKSNKKIVDDDLYDVFFDEDFMDEDFLARRRAAQIEAYIAEEMKLKTPKTIPLKAIEKVIEQVGNNQENDYAISTIIQCYINKNIEQAMTIIQHDHSKKMNEVIEEAFQYVETLTLDEDDYDYVERKMAEEKGKKKSTKKKVSKKTNSKKKKTQQKVVDVDEENLLSENSDDDVKEIKKPIFKKITKKNKKATKDTLILKKLKGTDQF
;
A
#
# COMPACT_ATOMS: atom_id res chain seq x y z
N MET A 1 -5.60 -44.12 -8.72
CA MET A 1 -6.54 -43.08 -8.21
C MET A 1 -6.90 -42.18 -9.37
N SER A 2 -8.08 -41.55 -9.37
CA SER A 2 -8.44 -40.58 -10.43
C SER A 2 -7.58 -39.31 -10.29
N ILE A 3 -7.34 -38.61 -11.39
CA ILE A 3 -6.60 -37.35 -11.39
C ILE A 3 -7.28 -36.35 -10.44
N GLU A 4 -8.61 -36.24 -10.51
CA GLU A 4 -9.41 -35.32 -9.69
C GLU A 4 -9.31 -35.58 -8.17
N ALA A 5 -9.10 -36.82 -7.72
CA ALA A 5 -8.90 -37.12 -6.29
C ALA A 5 -7.58 -36.55 -5.73
N ASN A 6 -6.62 -36.24 -6.61
CA ASN A 6 -5.33 -35.63 -6.27
C ASN A 6 -5.23 -34.17 -6.74
N THR A 7 -6.30 -33.56 -7.29
CA THR A 7 -6.25 -32.19 -7.80
C THR A 7 -6.95 -31.22 -6.85
N PHE A 8 -6.23 -30.23 -6.35
CA PHE A 8 -6.85 -29.06 -5.71
C PHE A 8 -7.47 -28.16 -6.79
N LYS A 9 -8.73 -27.77 -6.59
CA LYS A 9 -9.40 -26.67 -7.31
C LYS A 9 -9.42 -25.45 -6.40
N ILE A 10 -8.74 -24.38 -6.78
CA ILE A 10 -8.58 -23.18 -5.94
C ILE A 10 -9.10 -21.97 -6.68
N LEU A 11 -10.04 -21.24 -6.08
CA LEU A 11 -10.45 -19.93 -6.58
C LEU A 11 -9.51 -18.85 -6.01
N ILE A 12 -9.10 -17.91 -6.85
CA ILE A 12 -8.14 -16.86 -6.51
C ILE A 12 -8.76 -15.51 -6.86
N CYS A 13 -8.80 -14.60 -5.88
CA CYS A 13 -9.23 -13.21 -6.06
C CYS A 13 -8.42 -12.27 -5.14
N SER A 14 -8.67 -10.97 -5.28
CA SER A 14 -8.02 -9.93 -4.48
C SER A 14 -8.87 -8.66 -4.51
N ASP A 15 -8.53 -7.70 -3.64
CA ASP A 15 -8.94 -6.30 -3.77
C ASP A 15 -10.46 -6.17 -4.01
N THR A 16 -11.26 -6.75 -3.10
CA THR A 16 -12.73 -6.72 -3.17
C THR A 16 -13.35 -5.46 -2.58
N HIS A 17 -12.59 -4.69 -1.80
CA HIS A 17 -12.98 -3.37 -1.26
C HIS A 17 -14.45 -3.31 -0.80
N LEU A 18 -14.87 -4.27 0.01
CA LEU A 18 -16.23 -4.31 0.52
C LEU A 18 -16.49 -3.07 1.39
N GLY A 19 -17.60 -2.38 1.11
CA GLY A 19 -17.91 -1.05 1.68
C GLY A 19 -17.58 0.13 0.76
N ALA A 20 -16.81 -0.08 -0.31
CA ALA A 20 -16.54 0.96 -1.30
C ALA A 20 -17.84 1.50 -1.90
N GLY A 21 -17.89 2.82 -2.08
CA GLY A 21 -19.04 3.48 -2.72
C GLY A 21 -20.33 3.50 -1.89
N GLU A 22 -20.37 3.03 -0.64
CA GLU A 22 -21.58 2.94 0.21
C GLU A 22 -22.45 4.22 0.25
N LYS A 23 -21.82 5.40 0.16
CA LYS A 23 -22.49 6.71 0.20
C LYS A 23 -23.16 7.10 -1.14
N SER A 24 -22.90 6.37 -2.21
CA SER A 24 -23.41 6.61 -3.55
C SER A 24 -24.65 5.75 -3.82
N HIS A 25 -25.77 6.38 -4.16
CA HIS A 25 -27.02 5.64 -4.43
C HIS A 25 -26.90 4.63 -5.58
N CYS A 26 -25.97 4.87 -6.52
CA CYS A 26 -25.75 4.06 -7.72
C CYS A 26 -24.55 3.11 -7.65
N LEU A 27 -23.52 3.39 -6.83
CA LEU A 27 -22.31 2.55 -6.74
C LEU A 27 -22.26 1.65 -5.49
N LYS A 28 -23.07 1.93 -4.46
CA LYS A 28 -23.06 1.25 -3.15
C LYS A 28 -23.19 -0.29 -3.18
N ASP A 29 -23.74 -0.84 -4.26
CA ASP A 29 -24.01 -2.27 -4.38
C ASP A 29 -22.95 -2.98 -5.25
N ASP A 30 -22.07 -2.24 -5.95
CA ASP A 30 -21.16 -2.79 -6.98
C ASP A 30 -20.15 -3.80 -6.38
N CYS A 31 -19.48 -3.44 -5.28
CA CYS A 31 -18.52 -4.31 -4.60
C CYS A 31 -19.19 -5.60 -4.09
N TYR A 32 -20.41 -5.50 -3.56
CA TYR A 32 -21.17 -6.66 -3.10
C TYR A 32 -21.67 -7.54 -4.25
N LEU A 33 -22.01 -6.98 -5.41
CA LEU A 33 -22.44 -7.74 -6.59
C LEU A 33 -21.26 -8.48 -7.24
N ALA A 34 -20.09 -7.85 -7.33
CA ALA A 34 -18.86 -8.50 -7.77
C ALA A 34 -18.45 -9.62 -6.80
N PHE A 35 -18.46 -9.37 -5.48
CA PHE A 35 -18.15 -10.40 -4.48
C PHE A 35 -19.18 -11.54 -4.44
N GLU A 36 -20.48 -11.25 -4.58
CA GLU A 36 -21.52 -12.26 -4.71
C GLU A 36 -21.32 -13.12 -5.97
N GLU A 37 -20.83 -12.55 -7.08
CA GLU A 37 -20.44 -13.33 -8.27
C GLU A 37 -19.24 -14.25 -7.99
N ILE A 38 -18.18 -13.77 -7.34
CA ILE A 38 -17.01 -14.59 -6.96
C ILE A 38 -17.46 -15.80 -6.12
N LEU A 39 -18.33 -15.57 -5.14
CA LEU A 39 -18.90 -16.61 -4.28
C LEU A 39 -19.85 -17.57 -5.03
N GLN A 40 -20.51 -17.11 -6.09
CA GLN A 40 -21.27 -17.96 -7.01
C GLN A 40 -20.35 -18.82 -7.87
N GLN A 41 -19.24 -18.28 -8.39
CA GLN A 41 -18.25 -19.02 -9.16
C GLN A 41 -17.59 -20.13 -8.32
N ALA A 42 -17.23 -19.84 -7.06
CA ALA A 42 -16.77 -20.86 -6.10
C ALA A 42 -17.74 -22.05 -5.98
N ASN A 43 -19.05 -21.77 -6.04
CA ASN A 43 -20.10 -22.77 -5.99
C ASN A 43 -20.32 -23.53 -7.31
N GLN A 44 -20.24 -22.83 -8.44
CA GLN A 44 -20.46 -23.41 -9.77
C GLN A 44 -19.32 -24.36 -10.16
N GLU A 45 -18.08 -23.97 -9.88
CA GLU A 45 -16.88 -24.78 -10.12
C GLU A 45 -16.62 -25.85 -9.03
N ASP A 46 -17.42 -25.83 -7.96
CA ASP A 46 -17.31 -26.67 -6.76
C ASP A 46 -15.84 -26.79 -6.29
N VAL A 47 -15.23 -25.65 -5.97
CA VAL A 47 -13.82 -25.55 -5.58
C VAL A 47 -13.53 -26.27 -4.26
N ASP A 48 -12.26 -26.47 -3.92
CA ASP A 48 -11.85 -26.97 -2.61
C ASP A 48 -11.70 -25.84 -1.60
N LEU A 49 -11.10 -24.72 -2.00
CA LEU A 49 -10.85 -23.54 -1.16
C LEU A 49 -10.73 -22.25 -1.99
N ILE A 50 -10.74 -21.10 -1.31
CA ILE A 50 -10.60 -19.77 -1.90
C ILE A 50 -9.39 -19.05 -1.28
N LEU A 51 -8.63 -18.32 -2.09
CA LEU A 51 -7.51 -17.47 -1.67
C LEU A 51 -7.81 -16.01 -2.00
N HIS A 52 -7.58 -15.09 -1.04
CA HIS A 52 -7.78 -13.65 -1.19
C HIS A 52 -6.55 -12.83 -0.76
N SER A 53 -5.90 -12.13 -1.69
CA SER A 53 -4.62 -11.43 -1.46
C SER A 53 -4.76 -9.97 -0.99
N GLY A 54 -5.57 -9.70 0.04
CA GLY A 54 -5.66 -8.37 0.68
C GLY A 54 -6.70 -7.41 0.09
N ASP A 55 -6.93 -6.30 0.79
CA ASP A 55 -7.99 -5.31 0.58
C ASP A 55 -9.39 -5.96 0.41
N PHE A 56 -9.75 -6.74 1.41
CA PHE A 56 -11.07 -7.34 1.54
C PHE A 56 -12.12 -6.28 1.89
N PHE A 57 -11.76 -5.31 2.72
CA PHE A 57 -12.59 -4.13 3.06
C PHE A 57 -11.95 -2.83 2.55
N ASP A 58 -12.79 -1.87 2.14
CA ASP A 58 -12.34 -0.56 1.63
C ASP A 58 -11.89 0.43 2.74
N ASP A 59 -12.29 0.17 3.99
CA ASP A 59 -12.00 1.00 5.16
C ASP A 59 -11.52 0.10 6.31
N GLN A 60 -10.50 0.55 7.04
CA GLN A 60 -9.97 -0.11 8.25
C GLN A 60 -11.06 -0.38 9.29
N ASN A 61 -12.10 0.47 9.30
CA ASN A 61 -13.26 0.38 10.17
C ASN A 61 -14.53 0.16 9.31
N PRO A 62 -14.72 -1.05 8.73
CA PRO A 62 -15.82 -1.30 7.82
C PRO A 62 -17.17 -1.04 8.49
N SER A 63 -18.10 -0.48 7.73
CA SER A 63 -19.41 -0.09 8.27
C SER A 63 -20.18 -1.31 8.81
N LYS A 64 -21.11 -1.07 9.75
CA LYS A 64 -21.99 -2.14 10.25
C LYS A 64 -22.82 -2.76 9.13
N TYR A 65 -23.17 -1.99 8.10
CA TYR A 65 -23.87 -2.49 6.93
C TYR A 65 -22.94 -3.38 6.11
N CYS A 66 -21.71 -2.92 5.82
CA CYS A 66 -20.69 -3.70 5.14
C CYS A 66 -20.42 -5.04 5.82
N LEU A 67 -20.09 -5.04 7.12
CA LEU A 67 -19.86 -6.26 7.88
C LEU A 67 -21.06 -7.21 7.82
N THR A 68 -22.27 -6.69 8.04
CA THR A 68 -23.51 -7.50 8.01
C THR A 68 -23.73 -8.12 6.63
N LYS A 69 -23.66 -7.30 5.57
CA LYS A 69 -23.89 -7.73 4.18
C LYS A 69 -22.84 -8.72 3.70
N THR A 70 -21.58 -8.51 4.10
CA THR A 70 -20.46 -9.41 3.87
C THR A 70 -20.72 -10.77 4.51
N MET A 71 -21.03 -10.78 5.81
CA MET A 71 -21.35 -12.01 6.55
C MET A 71 -22.58 -12.73 5.96
N GLU A 72 -23.62 -12.02 5.53
CA GLU A 72 -24.79 -12.62 4.85
C GLU A 72 -24.39 -13.36 3.57
N LEU A 73 -23.58 -12.73 2.71
CA LEU A 73 -23.10 -13.33 1.45
C LEU A 73 -22.20 -14.54 1.73
N MET A 74 -21.23 -14.41 2.64
CA MET A 74 -20.34 -15.52 3.02
C MET A 74 -21.14 -16.69 3.62
N ARG A 75 -22.11 -16.43 4.49
CA ARG A 75 -22.96 -17.48 5.05
C ARG A 75 -23.87 -18.15 4.01
N LYS A 76 -24.32 -17.41 2.99
CA LYS A 76 -25.16 -17.92 1.90
C LYS A 76 -24.40 -18.86 0.95
N TYR A 77 -23.10 -18.61 0.73
CA TYR A 77 -22.33 -19.29 -0.32
C TYR A 77 -21.15 -20.15 0.18
N LEU A 78 -20.53 -19.81 1.30
CA LEU A 78 -19.40 -20.56 1.87
C LEU A 78 -19.83 -21.64 2.85
N MET A 79 -21.03 -21.55 3.46
CA MET A 79 -21.55 -22.59 4.36
C MET A 79 -22.30 -23.69 3.60
N GLY A 80 -22.32 -24.89 4.17
CA GLY A 80 -23.05 -26.03 3.64
C GLY A 80 -22.67 -27.32 4.35
N LYS A 81 -22.66 -28.43 3.61
CA LYS A 81 -22.01 -29.66 4.07
C LYS A 81 -20.50 -29.52 3.79
N PRO A 82 -19.61 -29.59 4.80
CA PRO A 82 -18.17 -29.58 4.59
C PRO A 82 -17.73 -30.64 3.59
N LYS A 83 -16.81 -30.28 2.70
CA LYS A 83 -16.32 -31.18 1.64
C LYS A 83 -15.33 -32.20 2.18
N ASN A 84 -14.51 -31.81 3.15
CA ASN A 84 -13.40 -32.60 3.72
C ASN A 84 -12.56 -33.27 2.61
N SER A 85 -12.31 -32.53 1.53
CA SER A 85 -11.67 -33.03 0.30
C SER A 85 -10.15 -32.97 0.34
N PHE A 86 -9.60 -32.33 1.37
CA PHE A 86 -8.19 -32.25 1.72
C PHE A 86 -8.06 -32.30 3.25
N ASP A 87 -6.86 -32.56 3.75
CA ASP A 87 -6.50 -32.48 5.16
C ASP A 87 -5.58 -31.27 5.40
N VAL A 88 -5.68 -30.63 6.56
CA VAL A 88 -4.71 -29.62 7.02
C VAL A 88 -3.77 -30.29 8.02
N ALA A 89 -2.51 -30.45 7.62
CA ALA A 89 -1.52 -31.17 8.42
C ALA A 89 -0.85 -30.29 9.50
N TYR A 90 -0.81 -28.98 9.29
CA TYR A 90 -0.19 -28.03 10.21
C TYR A 90 -0.73 -26.60 10.01
N THR A 91 -1.08 -25.94 11.12
CA THR A 91 -1.45 -24.52 11.23
C THR A 91 -0.56 -23.89 12.29
N TYR A 92 0.48 -23.16 11.90
CA TYR A 92 1.43 -22.59 12.88
C TYR A 92 0.84 -21.42 13.68
N GLU A 93 -0.08 -20.65 13.07
CA GLU A 93 -0.68 -19.46 13.67
C GLU A 93 -1.63 -19.84 14.84
N HIS A 94 -1.06 -19.84 16.05
CA HIS A 94 -1.73 -19.82 17.36
C HIS A 94 -2.63 -20.98 17.77
N ASN A 95 -2.49 -22.18 17.18
CA ASN A 95 -3.40 -23.32 17.39
C ASN A 95 -4.88 -22.97 17.09
N GLN A 96 -5.13 -22.01 16.20
CA GLN A 96 -6.48 -21.74 15.70
C GLN A 96 -6.92 -22.93 14.84
N GLU A 97 -8.08 -23.54 15.13
CA GLU A 97 -8.66 -24.55 14.25
C GLU A 97 -9.05 -23.91 12.91
N ASP A 98 -8.60 -24.48 11.79
CA ASP A 98 -9.01 -24.07 10.45
C ASP A 98 -10.55 -24.15 10.31
N ASN A 99 -11.16 -23.07 9.83
CA ASN A 99 -12.62 -22.95 9.78
C ASN A 99 -13.30 -24.00 8.88
N GLY A 100 -12.58 -24.55 7.89
CA GLY A 100 -13.05 -25.64 7.03
C GLY A 100 -13.25 -26.97 7.78
N PHE A 101 -12.58 -27.14 8.92
CA PHE A 101 -12.48 -28.41 9.65
C PHE A 101 -13.16 -28.37 11.03
N SER A 102 -13.57 -27.20 11.51
CA SER A 102 -14.36 -27.08 12.72
C SER A 102 -15.74 -27.74 12.55
N MET A 103 -15.95 -28.88 13.22
CA MET A 103 -17.16 -29.72 13.07
C MET A 103 -18.49 -28.98 13.32
N ASN A 104 -18.45 -27.85 14.02
CA ASN A 104 -19.63 -27.07 14.42
C ASN A 104 -19.95 -25.90 13.47
N GLN A 105 -19.04 -25.52 12.56
CA GLN A 105 -19.21 -24.32 11.74
C GLN A 105 -19.87 -24.58 10.37
N GLY A 106 -19.66 -25.78 9.79
CA GLY A 106 -20.32 -26.15 8.53
C GLY A 106 -19.85 -25.35 7.31
N ILE A 107 -18.56 -25.00 7.25
CA ILE A 107 -17.95 -24.35 6.10
C ILE A 107 -17.77 -25.38 4.97
N LYS A 108 -18.32 -25.09 3.79
CA LYS A 108 -18.18 -25.90 2.56
C LYS A 108 -16.89 -25.56 1.79
N TYR A 109 -16.55 -24.28 1.69
CA TYR A 109 -15.30 -23.80 1.07
C TYR A 109 -14.58 -22.86 2.04
N PRO A 110 -13.47 -23.30 2.68
CA PRO A 110 -12.65 -22.40 3.48
C PRO A 110 -12.02 -21.31 2.59
N MET A 111 -11.85 -20.13 3.18
CA MET A 111 -11.31 -18.94 2.52
C MET A 111 -10.12 -18.44 3.34
N TYR A 112 -8.93 -18.44 2.74
CA TYR A 112 -7.71 -17.90 3.34
C TYR A 112 -7.48 -16.47 2.83
N VAL A 113 -7.25 -15.55 3.76
CA VAL A 113 -7.18 -14.10 3.47
C VAL A 113 -5.96 -13.51 4.17
N ILE A 114 -5.19 -12.68 3.47
CA ILE A 114 -4.23 -11.74 4.09
C ILE A 114 -4.85 -10.34 4.14
N HIS A 115 -4.35 -9.42 4.97
CA HIS A 115 -4.78 -8.01 4.91
C HIS A 115 -3.96 -7.21 3.88
N GLY A 116 -4.60 -6.22 3.27
CA GLY A 116 -3.97 -5.25 2.38
C GLY A 116 -3.69 -3.91 3.09
N ASN A 117 -3.62 -2.81 2.34
CA ASN A 117 -3.35 -1.48 2.88
C ASN A 117 -4.61 -0.70 3.32
N HIS A 118 -5.80 -1.08 2.86
CA HIS A 118 -7.07 -0.50 3.29
C HIS A 118 -7.60 -1.13 4.57
N ASP A 119 -7.38 -2.43 4.80
CA ASP A 119 -7.93 -3.19 5.95
C ASP A 119 -6.89 -3.60 7.01
N ILE A 120 -5.80 -2.84 7.11
CA ILE A 120 -4.74 -2.98 8.12
C ILE A 120 -5.32 -3.02 9.55
N PRO A 121 -4.84 -3.92 10.44
CA PRO A 121 -5.18 -3.93 11.87
C PRO A 121 -5.01 -2.57 12.54
N SER A 122 -6.02 -2.14 13.30
CA SER A 122 -6.08 -0.77 13.85
C SER A 122 -6.59 -0.70 15.29
N GLY A 123 -6.57 0.50 15.87
CA GLY A 123 -6.97 0.72 17.27
C GLY A 123 -5.88 0.42 18.30
N ILE A 124 -6.27 0.24 19.56
CA ILE A 124 -5.35 -0.04 20.69
C ILE A 124 -4.95 -1.53 20.74
N GLU A 125 -5.88 -2.40 20.38
CA GLU A 125 -5.73 -3.87 20.44
C GLU A 125 -5.35 -4.46 19.06
N HIS A 126 -4.95 -3.62 18.09
CA HIS A 126 -4.54 -4.01 16.73
C HIS A 126 -5.49 -5.02 16.06
N VAL A 127 -6.77 -4.64 15.95
CA VAL A 127 -7.83 -5.50 15.37
C VAL A 127 -8.17 -5.02 13.96
N ALA A 128 -8.22 -5.95 13.00
CA ALA A 128 -8.69 -5.71 11.63
C ALA A 128 -10.18 -6.06 11.47
N GLY A 129 -10.80 -5.61 10.37
CA GLY A 129 -12.11 -6.11 9.96
C GLY A 129 -12.12 -7.63 9.73
N LEU A 130 -10.99 -8.18 9.28
CA LEU A 130 -10.80 -9.62 9.07
C LEU A 130 -10.82 -10.45 10.36
N ASP A 131 -10.36 -9.90 11.50
CA ASP A 131 -10.46 -10.59 12.80
C ASP A 131 -11.91 -10.83 13.22
N ILE A 132 -12.82 -9.92 12.86
CA ILE A 132 -14.26 -10.07 13.10
C ILE A 132 -14.82 -11.24 12.27
N LEU A 133 -14.36 -11.40 11.02
CA LEU A 133 -14.76 -12.52 10.17
C LEU A 133 -14.16 -13.85 10.65
N GLN A 134 -12.89 -13.87 11.09
CA GLN A 134 -12.26 -15.07 11.66
C GLN A 134 -12.92 -15.48 12.98
N THR A 135 -13.22 -14.52 13.87
CA THR A 135 -13.95 -14.79 15.12
C THR A 135 -15.36 -15.33 14.86
N ALA A 136 -15.96 -14.97 13.73
CA ALA A 136 -17.24 -15.52 13.27
C ALA A 136 -17.11 -16.88 12.54
N GLY A 137 -15.89 -17.42 12.33
CA GLY A 137 -15.63 -18.67 11.62
C GLY A 137 -15.76 -18.58 10.10
N LEU A 138 -15.74 -17.39 9.51
CA LEU A 138 -16.02 -17.20 8.07
C LEU A 138 -14.76 -17.16 7.19
N VAL A 139 -13.60 -16.83 7.75
CA VAL A 139 -12.30 -16.83 7.08
C VAL A 139 -11.20 -17.39 7.98
N ASN A 140 -10.14 -17.87 7.35
CA ASN A 140 -8.84 -18.04 7.97
C ASN A 140 -8.01 -16.78 7.61
N PHE A 141 -7.81 -15.85 8.55
CA PHE A 141 -7.00 -14.64 8.33
C PHE A 141 -5.55 -14.94 8.74
N ILE A 142 -4.68 -15.01 7.73
CA ILE A 142 -3.32 -15.54 7.83
C ILE A 142 -2.26 -14.47 7.56
N GLY A 143 -1.01 -14.75 7.90
CA GLY A 143 0.13 -13.92 7.52
C GLY A 143 0.10 -12.53 8.13
N LYS A 144 -0.39 -12.41 9.39
CA LYS A 144 -0.44 -11.14 10.11
C LYS A 144 0.97 -10.69 10.46
N ALA A 145 1.22 -9.38 10.38
CA ALA A 145 2.54 -8.83 10.73
C ALA A 145 3.02 -9.22 12.14
N GLU A 146 2.11 -9.35 13.12
CA GLU A 146 2.42 -9.74 14.50
C GLU A 146 2.73 -11.24 14.65
N ASP A 147 2.17 -12.09 13.79
CA ASP A 147 2.35 -13.54 13.82
C ASP A 147 3.62 -13.96 13.07
N ILE A 148 3.97 -13.23 12.01
CA ILE A 148 5.14 -13.49 11.17
C ILE A 148 6.36 -12.63 11.53
N SER A 149 6.34 -11.78 12.56
CA SER A 149 7.53 -10.98 12.92
C SER A 149 8.04 -11.23 14.34
N GLU A 150 9.32 -11.64 14.42
CA GLU A 150 10.07 -11.76 15.66
C GLU A 150 11.07 -10.61 15.78
N ILE A 151 11.36 -10.15 17.00
CA ILE A 151 12.47 -9.23 17.26
C ILE A 151 13.67 -10.06 17.72
N ASP A 152 14.75 -10.08 16.94
CA ASP A 152 16.00 -10.70 17.38
C ASP A 152 16.58 -9.92 18.56
N ASN A 153 16.46 -10.54 19.73
CA ASN A 153 16.94 -10.05 21.02
C ASN A 153 18.45 -9.73 21.06
N LYS A 154 19.25 -10.13 20.06
CA LYS A 154 20.68 -9.80 19.95
C LYS A 154 20.97 -8.57 19.08
N THR A 155 20.18 -8.34 18.04
CA THR A 155 20.42 -7.26 17.06
C THR A 155 19.41 -6.12 17.13
N ASP A 156 18.31 -6.29 17.88
CA ASP A 156 17.15 -5.37 17.94
C ASP A 156 16.52 -5.15 16.55
N GLN A 157 16.58 -6.20 15.71
CA GLN A 157 16.05 -6.21 14.34
C GLN A 157 14.80 -7.08 14.25
N THR A 158 13.81 -6.59 13.51
CA THR A 158 12.65 -7.37 13.09
C THR A 158 13.08 -8.39 12.05
N ILE A 159 12.83 -9.68 12.30
CA ILE A 159 12.93 -10.77 11.33
C ILE A 159 11.52 -11.21 10.98
N LEU A 160 11.25 -11.38 9.69
CA LEU A 160 9.98 -11.84 9.15
C LEU A 160 10.08 -13.35 8.85
N HIS A 161 9.37 -14.17 9.61
CA HIS A 161 9.31 -15.62 9.52
C HIS A 161 8.04 -16.06 8.78
N LEU A 162 8.19 -16.52 7.55
CA LEU A 162 7.10 -17.06 6.73
C LEU A 162 7.00 -18.57 6.92
N SER A 163 6.16 -19.00 7.86
CA SER A 163 5.78 -20.40 8.08
C SER A 163 4.53 -20.77 7.26
N PRO A 164 4.49 -21.93 6.59
CA PRO A 164 3.34 -22.32 5.77
C PRO A 164 2.23 -23.02 6.53
N ILE A 165 0.99 -22.87 6.05
CA ILE A 165 -0.10 -23.82 6.28
C ILE A 165 0.07 -24.99 5.30
N LEU A 166 0.11 -26.22 5.82
CA LEU A 166 0.31 -27.42 5.01
C LEU A 166 -1.01 -28.11 4.69
N LEU A 167 -1.36 -28.14 3.41
CA LEU A 167 -2.60 -28.72 2.88
C LEU A 167 -2.28 -29.99 2.08
N GLN A 168 -3.05 -31.07 2.25
CA GLN A 168 -2.85 -32.32 1.50
C GLN A 168 -4.15 -32.86 0.91
N LYS A 169 -4.17 -33.09 -0.41
CA LYS A 169 -5.28 -33.73 -1.14
C LYS A 169 -4.77 -34.96 -1.87
N GLY A 170 -5.04 -36.13 -1.31
CA GLY A 170 -4.51 -37.40 -1.81
C GLY A 170 -2.98 -37.40 -1.79
N THR A 171 -2.37 -37.42 -2.98
CA THR A 171 -0.89 -37.34 -3.14
C THR A 171 -0.34 -35.91 -3.29
N THR A 172 -1.20 -34.90 -3.48
CA THR A 172 -0.76 -33.51 -3.70
C THR A 172 -0.62 -32.79 -2.38
N ARG A 173 0.51 -32.11 -2.18
CA ARG A 173 0.80 -31.30 -0.99
C ARG A 173 1.03 -29.85 -1.42
N ILE A 174 0.40 -28.92 -0.70
CA ILE A 174 0.55 -27.47 -0.89
C ILE A 174 1.07 -26.86 0.41
N ALA A 175 2.00 -25.91 0.29
CA ALA A 175 2.41 -25.02 1.37
C ALA A 175 1.91 -23.62 1.03
N LEU A 176 0.94 -23.14 1.81
CA LEU A 176 0.32 -21.83 1.66
C LEU A 176 0.97 -20.85 2.65
N TYR A 177 1.61 -19.83 2.12
CA TYR A 177 2.23 -18.74 2.87
C TYR A 177 1.42 -17.47 2.68
N GLY A 178 1.21 -16.71 3.76
CA GLY A 178 0.61 -15.38 3.72
C GLY A 178 1.61 -14.32 4.15
N MET A 179 1.70 -13.22 3.39
CA MET A 179 2.42 -12.01 3.81
C MET A 179 1.51 -10.80 3.59
N SER A 180 0.81 -10.39 4.66
CA SER A 180 -0.03 -9.20 4.63
C SER A 180 0.77 -7.91 4.37
N TYR A 181 0.09 -6.86 3.93
CA TYR A 181 0.72 -5.60 3.55
C TYR A 181 1.60 -5.00 4.66
N LYS A 182 2.84 -4.67 4.27
CA LYS A 182 3.71 -3.71 4.99
C LYS A 182 3.98 -2.52 4.09
N LYS A 183 4.43 -1.40 4.67
CA LYS A 183 4.88 -0.26 3.87
C LYS A 183 6.13 -0.65 3.07
N ASN A 184 6.22 -0.22 1.83
CA ASN A 184 7.26 -0.68 0.91
C ASN A 184 8.68 -0.30 1.39
N GLU A 185 8.84 0.82 2.09
CA GLU A 185 10.11 1.18 2.75
C GLU A 185 10.55 0.14 3.80
N GLU A 186 9.60 -0.40 4.57
CA GLU A 186 9.82 -1.45 5.57
C GLU A 186 10.08 -2.80 4.88
N MET A 187 9.28 -3.12 3.86
CA MET A 187 9.41 -4.37 3.10
C MET A 187 10.77 -4.43 2.38
N ASN A 188 11.13 -3.38 1.63
CA ASN A 188 12.43 -3.28 0.98
C ASN A 188 13.57 -3.37 1.99
N ARG A 189 13.44 -2.78 3.19
CA ARG A 189 14.43 -2.92 4.26
C ARG A 189 14.56 -4.38 4.74
N LEU A 190 13.46 -5.08 4.97
CA LEU A 190 13.45 -6.46 5.46
C LEU A 190 14.13 -7.40 4.45
N TRP A 191 13.73 -7.32 3.18
CA TRP A 191 14.29 -8.17 2.12
C TRP A 191 15.75 -7.81 1.80
N ALA A 192 16.12 -6.52 1.73
CA ALA A 192 17.49 -6.08 1.47
C ALA A 192 18.47 -6.22 2.66
N SER A 193 18.03 -6.78 3.78
CA SER A 193 18.93 -7.10 4.90
C SER A 193 18.87 -8.57 5.31
N SER A 194 18.36 -9.42 4.40
CA SER A 194 18.20 -10.86 4.64
C SER A 194 17.38 -11.18 5.90
N GLN A 195 16.51 -10.25 6.33
CA GLN A 195 15.64 -10.36 7.51
C GLN A 195 14.35 -11.17 7.20
N VAL A 196 14.31 -11.92 6.10
CA VAL A 196 13.17 -12.75 5.72
C VAL A 196 13.59 -14.21 5.73
N GLN A 197 13.03 -14.97 6.67
CA GLN A 197 13.20 -16.42 6.79
C GLN A 197 11.93 -17.08 6.27
N ILE A 198 12.09 -18.12 5.46
CA ILE A 198 10.97 -18.87 4.86
C ILE A 198 11.18 -20.32 5.26
N ASP A 199 10.20 -20.89 5.97
CA ASP A 199 10.27 -22.29 6.37
C ASP A 199 9.98 -23.17 5.16
N GLU A 200 10.96 -23.99 4.77
CA GLU A 200 10.88 -24.89 3.61
C GLU A 200 10.43 -26.30 4.08
N PRO A 201 9.24 -26.80 3.68
CA PRO A 201 8.74 -28.10 4.10
C PRO A 201 9.41 -29.27 3.33
N ASP A 202 9.48 -30.44 3.97
CA ASP A 202 10.19 -31.60 3.42
C ASP A 202 9.54 -32.25 2.18
N GLY A 203 10.35 -32.40 1.14
CA GLY A 203 10.04 -33.11 -0.12
C GLY A 203 9.19 -32.30 -1.11
N ASP A 204 8.63 -32.97 -2.12
CA ASP A 204 7.84 -32.32 -3.17
C ASP A 204 6.55 -31.70 -2.59
N VAL A 205 6.51 -30.36 -2.52
CA VAL A 205 5.38 -29.56 -2.03
C VAL A 205 5.24 -28.32 -2.93
N PHE A 206 4.03 -28.06 -3.42
CA PHE A 206 3.75 -26.89 -4.26
C PHE A 206 3.59 -25.64 -3.38
N LYS A 207 4.46 -24.65 -3.55
CA LYS A 207 4.52 -23.46 -2.68
C LYS A 207 3.71 -22.30 -3.26
N ILE A 208 2.77 -21.77 -2.49
CA ILE A 208 1.91 -20.63 -2.85
C ILE A 208 2.17 -19.48 -1.88
N LEU A 209 2.47 -18.29 -2.39
CA LEU A 209 2.52 -17.06 -1.59
C LEU A 209 1.34 -16.14 -1.92
N LEU A 210 0.63 -15.68 -0.89
CA LEU A 210 -0.23 -14.50 -0.96
C LEU A 210 0.56 -13.27 -0.53
N ILE A 211 0.59 -12.22 -1.36
CA ILE A 211 1.28 -10.96 -1.09
C ILE A 211 0.44 -9.76 -1.54
N HIS A 212 0.50 -8.67 -0.78
CA HIS A 212 -0.17 -7.41 -1.12
C HIS A 212 0.85 -6.26 -1.00
N GLN A 213 1.42 -5.81 -2.12
CA GLN A 213 2.52 -4.82 -2.21
C GLN A 213 2.49 -4.12 -3.58
N ASP A 214 3.02 -2.88 -3.69
CA ASP A 214 3.26 -2.22 -4.98
C ASP A 214 4.14 -3.08 -5.90
N ARG A 215 3.62 -3.36 -7.10
CA ARG A 215 4.32 -4.11 -8.15
C ARG A 215 4.73 -3.21 -9.32
N ILE A 216 3.96 -2.17 -9.61
CA ILE A 216 4.24 -1.24 -10.70
C ILE A 216 5.29 -0.22 -10.26
N LEU A 217 6.29 0.02 -11.10
CA LEU A 217 7.37 0.98 -10.89
C LEU A 217 6.89 2.44 -11.02
N ARG A 218 6.16 2.92 -10.00
CA ARG A 218 5.72 4.32 -9.85
C ARG A 218 6.84 5.21 -9.29
N ASN A 219 7.72 4.64 -8.47
CA ASN A 219 8.93 5.28 -7.94
C ASN A 219 9.97 4.19 -7.63
N THR A 220 11.17 4.30 -8.20
CA THR A 220 12.21 3.24 -8.17
C THR A 220 12.71 2.90 -6.77
N LEU A 221 12.54 3.79 -5.79
CA LEU A 221 12.96 3.59 -4.40
C LEU A 221 11.92 2.84 -3.53
N THR A 222 10.69 2.65 -4.02
CA THR A 222 9.57 2.14 -3.20
C THR A 222 8.77 1.01 -3.85
N THR A 223 9.23 0.41 -4.94
CA THR A 223 8.59 -0.78 -5.52
C THR A 223 9.21 -2.06 -4.94
N PHE A 224 8.40 -3.11 -4.79
CA PHE A 224 8.85 -4.40 -4.25
C PHE A 224 9.67 -5.20 -5.30
N PRO A 225 10.84 -5.76 -4.96
CA PRO A 225 11.67 -6.54 -5.87
C PRO A 225 11.14 -7.98 -6.04
N GLU A 226 10.22 -8.15 -6.99
CA GLU A 226 9.55 -9.42 -7.32
C GLU A 226 10.51 -10.59 -7.57
N GLU A 227 11.70 -10.34 -8.12
CA GLU A 227 12.68 -11.40 -8.40
C GLU A 227 13.11 -12.16 -7.14
N LEU A 228 13.05 -11.55 -5.95
CA LEU A 228 13.37 -12.23 -4.68
C LEU A 228 12.38 -13.35 -4.33
N LEU A 229 11.20 -13.37 -4.95
CA LEU A 229 10.17 -14.39 -4.76
C LEU A 229 10.23 -15.51 -5.81
N LYS A 230 10.75 -15.21 -7.01
CA LYS A 230 10.74 -16.12 -8.18
C LYS A 230 11.56 -17.40 -7.99
N ASP A 231 12.52 -17.42 -7.08
CA ASP A 231 13.29 -18.64 -6.79
C ASP A 231 12.70 -19.42 -5.60
N ARG A 232 11.60 -18.95 -4.98
CA ARG A 232 11.11 -19.43 -3.67
C ARG A 232 9.70 -20.02 -3.69
N PHE A 233 8.84 -19.64 -4.62
CA PHE A 233 7.44 -20.09 -4.69
C PHE A 233 7.07 -20.57 -6.09
N ASN A 234 6.09 -21.48 -6.22
CA ASN A 234 5.61 -21.96 -7.53
C ASN A 234 4.43 -21.12 -8.05
N LEU A 235 3.65 -20.52 -7.15
CA LEU A 235 2.58 -19.57 -7.45
C LEU A 235 2.70 -18.36 -6.51
N ILE A 236 2.66 -17.16 -7.08
CA ILE A 236 2.57 -15.92 -6.30
C ILE A 236 1.27 -15.22 -6.70
N VAL A 237 0.44 -14.92 -5.70
CA VAL A 237 -0.81 -14.18 -5.85
C VAL A 237 -0.58 -12.75 -5.33
N PHE A 238 -0.55 -11.78 -6.24
CA PHE A 238 -0.40 -10.36 -5.94
C PHE A 238 -1.77 -9.67 -5.85
N GLY A 239 -2.02 -8.97 -4.74
CA GLY A 239 -3.00 -7.90 -4.63
C GLY A 239 -2.39 -6.51 -4.79
N HIS A 240 -3.09 -5.48 -4.32
CA HIS A 240 -2.75 -4.05 -4.32
C HIS A 240 -2.90 -3.35 -5.67
N GLU A 241 -2.35 -3.94 -6.74
CA GLU A 241 -2.46 -3.36 -8.07
C GLU A 241 -3.82 -3.73 -8.69
N HIS A 242 -4.74 -2.76 -8.78
CA HIS A 242 -6.10 -2.99 -9.28
C HIS A 242 -6.17 -3.44 -10.76
N CYS A 243 -5.08 -3.31 -11.53
CA CYS A 243 -5.03 -3.75 -12.92
C CYS A 243 -4.89 -5.27 -13.01
N SER A 244 -5.68 -5.90 -13.87
CA SER A 244 -5.76 -7.36 -13.94
C SER A 244 -4.69 -7.91 -14.90
N GLN A 245 -3.72 -8.67 -14.37
CA GLN A 245 -2.54 -9.20 -15.10
C GLN A 245 -2.26 -10.67 -14.72
N VAL A 246 -1.73 -11.46 -15.66
CA VAL A 246 -1.22 -12.82 -15.39
C VAL A 246 0.05 -13.03 -16.18
N GLU A 247 1.10 -13.49 -15.50
CA GLU A 247 2.38 -13.87 -16.09
C GLU A 247 2.60 -15.37 -15.91
N GLU A 248 2.64 -16.07 -17.04
CA GLU A 248 2.92 -17.50 -17.12
C GLU A 248 4.43 -17.71 -17.30
N GLY A 249 5.13 -18.02 -16.21
CA GLY A 249 6.53 -18.46 -16.24
C GLY A 249 6.65 -19.98 -16.35
N THR A 250 7.87 -20.46 -16.64
CA THR A 250 8.17 -21.89 -16.73
C THR A 250 8.15 -22.61 -15.38
N ASP A 251 8.65 -21.94 -14.34
CA ASP A 251 8.89 -22.53 -13.02
C ASP A 251 8.05 -21.83 -11.91
N VAL A 252 7.63 -20.59 -12.16
CA VAL A 252 6.76 -19.79 -11.30
C VAL A 252 5.64 -19.15 -12.12
N GLN A 253 4.42 -19.26 -11.63
CA GLN A 253 3.28 -18.51 -12.14
C GLN A 253 2.97 -17.32 -11.24
N ILE A 254 2.73 -16.15 -11.83
CA ILE A 254 2.33 -14.94 -11.10
C ILE A 254 0.94 -14.53 -11.58
N ILE A 255 0.03 -14.36 -10.63
CA ILE A 255 -1.35 -13.93 -10.88
C ILE A 255 -1.64 -12.68 -10.06
N GLN A 256 -2.13 -11.66 -10.76
CA GLN A 256 -2.61 -10.40 -10.20
C GLN A 256 -4.02 -10.21 -10.73
N THR A 257 -5.04 -10.67 -9.99
CA THR A 257 -6.43 -10.59 -10.48
C THR A 257 -6.90 -9.15 -10.67
N GLY A 258 -6.23 -8.20 -10.03
CA GLY A 258 -6.71 -6.84 -9.86
C GLY A 258 -7.93 -6.81 -8.94
N SER A 259 -8.53 -5.62 -8.82
CA SER A 259 -9.76 -5.42 -8.05
C SER A 259 -10.96 -6.09 -8.71
N SER A 260 -11.88 -6.61 -7.90
CA SER A 260 -13.08 -7.30 -8.41
C SER A 260 -14.06 -6.38 -9.17
N PHE A 261 -13.94 -5.06 -8.99
CA PHE A 261 -14.70 -4.03 -9.70
C PHE A 261 -13.89 -2.72 -9.83
N PRO A 262 -14.28 -1.79 -10.72
CA PRO A 262 -13.62 -0.49 -10.85
C PRO A 262 -13.78 0.41 -9.62
N LEU A 263 -12.65 0.75 -9.00
CA LEU A 263 -12.57 1.71 -7.89
C LEU A 263 -12.33 3.14 -8.39
N SER A 264 -11.77 3.28 -9.59
CA SER A 264 -11.53 4.58 -10.24
C SER A 264 -11.90 4.59 -11.73
N ILE A 265 -11.92 5.79 -12.33
CA ILE A 265 -12.15 5.98 -13.77
C ILE A 265 -10.82 6.41 -14.40
N CYS A 266 -9.99 5.42 -14.74
CA CYS A 266 -8.67 5.56 -15.35
C CYS A 266 -8.43 4.43 -16.38
N GLU A 267 -7.33 4.52 -17.13
CA GLU A 267 -7.01 3.56 -18.21
C GLU A 267 -6.90 2.11 -17.70
N PHE A 268 -6.28 1.91 -16.53
CA PHE A 268 -6.06 0.58 -15.94
C PHE A 268 -7.35 -0.15 -15.55
N GLU A 269 -8.42 0.60 -15.25
CA GLU A 269 -9.72 0.08 -14.82
C GLU A 269 -10.64 -0.28 -16.01
N LYS A 270 -10.21 -0.01 -17.25
CA LYS A 270 -10.88 -0.45 -18.49
C LYS A 270 -10.74 -1.95 -18.76
N ALA A 271 -9.72 -2.59 -18.18
CA ALA A 271 -9.43 -4.00 -18.39
C ALA A 271 -10.57 -4.89 -17.84
N GLU A 272 -10.85 -6.01 -18.51
CA GLU A 272 -11.86 -6.98 -18.03
C GLU A 272 -11.42 -7.58 -16.69
N LYS A 273 -12.23 -7.38 -15.65
CA LYS A 273 -11.97 -7.92 -14.32
C LYS A 273 -12.20 -9.44 -14.32
N PHE A 274 -11.28 -10.18 -13.73
CA PHE A 274 -11.34 -11.64 -13.68
C PHE A 274 -10.90 -12.18 -12.31
N ILE A 275 -11.28 -13.43 -12.04
CA ILE A 275 -10.74 -14.26 -10.96
C ILE A 275 -10.00 -15.46 -11.53
N GLY A 276 -9.03 -15.99 -10.78
CA GLY A 276 -8.28 -17.19 -11.15
C GLY A 276 -8.98 -18.46 -10.67
N LEU A 277 -8.94 -19.51 -11.49
CA LEU A 277 -9.28 -20.88 -11.11
C LEU A 277 -8.07 -21.78 -11.37
N ALA A 278 -7.32 -22.06 -10.30
CA ALA A 278 -6.13 -22.90 -10.34
C ALA A 278 -6.47 -24.37 -10.08
N HIS A 279 -5.95 -25.25 -10.93
CA HIS A 279 -5.97 -26.70 -10.77
C HIS A 279 -4.54 -27.18 -10.47
N ILE A 280 -4.28 -27.64 -9.25
CA ILE A 280 -2.94 -28.05 -8.80
C ILE A 280 -2.90 -29.56 -8.54
N ASN A 281 -1.98 -30.27 -9.20
CA ASN A 281 -1.80 -31.71 -9.06
C ASN A 281 -0.30 -32.05 -9.01
N GLY A 282 0.17 -32.57 -7.87
CA GLY A 282 1.59 -32.64 -7.54
C GLY A 282 2.23 -31.25 -7.64
N MET A 283 3.30 -31.15 -8.43
CA MET A 283 4.00 -29.89 -8.69
C MET A 283 3.46 -29.11 -9.91
N LYS A 284 2.37 -29.55 -10.54
CA LYS A 284 1.84 -28.92 -11.78
C LYS A 284 0.61 -28.08 -11.50
N ILE A 285 0.57 -26.90 -12.12
CA ILE A 285 -0.57 -25.98 -12.10
C ILE A 285 -1.18 -25.80 -13.50
N ASN A 286 -2.50 -25.67 -13.57
CA ASN A 286 -3.23 -25.14 -14.71
C ASN A 286 -4.14 -24.01 -14.22
N MET A 287 -3.97 -22.80 -14.78
CA MET A 287 -4.70 -21.60 -14.37
C MET A 287 -5.70 -21.22 -15.45
N ASN A 288 -6.97 -21.06 -15.07
CA ASN A 288 -8.00 -20.51 -15.96
C ASN A 288 -8.45 -19.14 -15.43
N LYS A 289 -8.77 -18.21 -16.33
CA LYS A 289 -9.33 -16.90 -15.97
C LYS A 289 -10.84 -16.95 -16.13
N ILE A 290 -11.59 -16.54 -15.10
CA ILE A 290 -13.05 -16.41 -15.15
C ILE A 290 -13.36 -14.91 -15.09
N ALA A 291 -13.83 -14.36 -16.20
CA ALA A 291 -14.23 -12.96 -16.28
C ALA A 291 -15.52 -12.68 -15.50
N LEU A 292 -15.52 -11.62 -14.70
CA LEU A 292 -16.66 -11.18 -13.90
C LEU A 292 -17.65 -10.42 -14.80
N ARG A 293 -18.95 -10.66 -14.59
CA ARG A 293 -20.06 -10.16 -15.43
C ARG A 293 -20.92 -9.12 -14.72
N ASN A 294 -20.99 -9.15 -13.40
CA ASN A 294 -21.72 -8.20 -12.56
C ASN A 294 -20.87 -6.97 -12.20
N VAL A 295 -20.09 -6.47 -13.17
CA VAL A 295 -19.10 -5.41 -13.00
C VAL A 295 -19.39 -4.28 -13.99
N ARG A 296 -19.29 -3.03 -13.53
CA ARG A 296 -19.45 -1.86 -14.42
C ARG A 296 -18.30 -1.76 -15.39
N GLU A 297 -18.63 -1.36 -16.61
CA GLU A 297 -17.64 -1.05 -17.64
C GLU A 297 -17.11 0.37 -17.46
N VAL A 298 -15.81 0.55 -17.73
CA VAL A 298 -15.13 1.85 -17.69
C VAL A 298 -14.74 2.24 -19.11
N PHE A 299 -15.30 3.36 -19.56
CA PHE A 299 -14.83 4.05 -20.75
C PHE A 299 -13.94 5.20 -20.29
N TYR A 300 -12.69 5.21 -20.74
CA TYR A 300 -11.75 6.28 -20.43
C TYR A 300 -10.88 6.57 -21.65
N GLU A 301 -10.73 7.85 -21.98
CA GLU A 301 -10.00 8.31 -23.16
C GLU A 301 -9.27 9.63 -22.86
N VAL A 302 -8.07 9.80 -23.43
CA VAL A 302 -7.27 11.02 -23.34
C VAL A 302 -7.01 11.55 -24.74
N VAL A 303 -7.61 12.70 -25.08
CA VAL A 303 -7.52 13.34 -26.40
C VAL A 303 -6.64 14.58 -26.31
N GLN A 304 -5.70 14.75 -27.25
CA GLN A 304 -4.90 15.97 -27.34
C GLN A 304 -5.66 17.05 -28.14
N MET A 305 -5.81 18.24 -27.54
CA MET A 305 -6.44 19.41 -28.17
C MET A 305 -5.74 19.75 -29.49
N SER A 306 -6.53 19.90 -30.55
CA SER A 306 -6.04 20.32 -31.86
C SER A 306 -5.23 21.63 -31.80
N GLN A 307 -4.12 21.67 -32.54
CA GLN A 307 -3.24 22.85 -32.63
C GLN A 307 -3.94 24.10 -33.17
N MET A 308 -5.08 23.96 -33.86
CA MET A 308 -5.88 25.09 -34.35
C MET A 308 -6.70 25.77 -33.24
N ILE A 309 -6.93 25.07 -32.12
CA ILE A 309 -7.73 25.53 -30.97
C ILE A 309 -6.83 26.02 -29.82
N GLU A 310 -5.61 25.47 -29.73
CA GLU A 310 -4.57 25.87 -28.77
C GLU A 310 -4.34 27.40 -28.75
N GLY A 311 -4.44 27.99 -27.55
CA GLY A 311 -4.30 29.43 -27.33
C GLY A 311 -5.51 30.29 -27.75
N SER A 312 -6.57 29.70 -28.34
CA SER A 312 -7.77 30.45 -28.74
C SER A 312 -8.49 31.07 -27.54
N ALA A 313 -8.94 32.32 -27.72
CA ALA A 313 -9.83 33.02 -26.80
C ALA A 313 -11.30 33.01 -27.26
N ASN A 314 -11.59 32.38 -28.41
CA ASN A 314 -12.96 32.25 -28.92
C ASN A 314 -13.65 31.08 -28.22
N LEU A 315 -14.52 31.41 -27.26
CA LEU A 315 -15.27 30.43 -26.47
C LEU A 315 -16.15 29.52 -27.32
N GLU A 316 -16.83 30.04 -28.34
CA GLU A 316 -17.74 29.24 -29.19
C GLU A 316 -16.98 28.19 -29.99
N MET A 317 -15.81 28.55 -30.52
CA MET A 317 -14.91 27.65 -31.24
C MET A 317 -14.38 26.52 -30.31
N VAL A 318 -14.00 26.88 -29.08
CA VAL A 318 -13.50 25.91 -28.08
C VAL A 318 -14.63 24.98 -27.60
N GLU A 319 -15.83 25.50 -27.32
CA GLU A 319 -17.00 24.69 -26.94
C GLU A 319 -17.51 23.81 -28.08
N HIS A 320 -17.38 24.23 -29.34
CA HIS A 320 -17.73 23.40 -30.49
C HIS A 320 -16.78 22.20 -30.62
N TYR A 321 -15.46 22.45 -30.63
CA TYR A 321 -14.44 21.39 -30.72
C TYR A 321 -14.57 20.36 -29.58
N ILE A 322 -14.69 20.84 -28.33
CA ILE A 322 -14.87 19.95 -27.17
C ILE A 322 -16.14 19.10 -27.31
N ARG A 323 -17.24 19.68 -27.83
CA ARG A 323 -18.49 18.94 -28.03
C ARG A 323 -18.38 17.87 -29.12
N GLU A 324 -17.62 18.11 -30.19
CA GLU A 324 -17.38 17.10 -31.23
C GLU A 324 -16.58 15.92 -30.68
N GLU A 325 -15.46 16.16 -29.98
CA GLU A 325 -14.66 15.08 -29.36
C GLU A 325 -15.47 14.29 -28.31
N VAL A 326 -16.26 14.99 -27.49
CA VAL A 326 -17.15 14.36 -26.50
C VAL A 326 -18.25 13.55 -27.19
N GLN A 327 -18.84 14.04 -28.29
CA GLN A 327 -19.84 13.29 -29.05
C GLN A 327 -19.24 11.99 -29.62
N ASN A 328 -18.06 12.06 -30.24
CA ASN A 328 -17.36 10.89 -30.77
C ASN A 328 -17.11 9.83 -29.69
N PHE A 329 -16.65 10.24 -28.50
CA PHE A 329 -16.47 9.35 -27.35
C PHE A 329 -17.81 8.75 -26.89
N PHE A 330 -18.83 9.58 -26.68
CA PHE A 330 -20.13 9.11 -26.19
C PHE A 330 -20.91 8.29 -27.21
N ASP A 331 -20.67 8.41 -28.51
CA ASP A 331 -21.25 7.53 -29.52
C ASP A 331 -20.81 6.07 -29.27
N HIS A 332 -19.54 5.86 -28.94
CA HIS A 332 -19.04 4.54 -28.52
C HIS A 332 -19.67 4.09 -27.19
N VAL A 333 -19.67 4.94 -26.15
CA VAL A 333 -20.29 4.65 -24.84
C VAL A 333 -21.78 4.28 -24.98
N ASN A 334 -22.51 4.91 -25.90
CA ASN A 334 -23.93 4.68 -26.12
C ASN A 334 -24.25 3.40 -26.93
N THR A 335 -23.26 2.74 -27.54
CA THR A 335 -23.45 1.38 -28.10
C THR A 335 -23.48 0.28 -27.04
N HIS A 336 -23.16 0.62 -25.78
CA HIS A 336 -23.16 -0.29 -24.63
C HIS A 336 -24.50 -1.00 -24.43
N SER A 337 -24.44 -2.33 -24.29
CA SER A 337 -25.64 -3.20 -24.19
C SER A 337 -25.80 -3.89 -22.84
N LYS A 338 -24.87 -3.70 -21.87
CA LYS A 338 -24.97 -4.35 -20.56
C LYS A 338 -26.03 -3.68 -19.67
N THR A 339 -26.53 -4.44 -18.70
CA THR A 339 -27.59 -4.03 -17.76
C THR A 339 -27.19 -2.91 -16.81
N MET A 340 -25.90 -2.80 -16.48
CA MET A 340 -25.36 -1.74 -15.62
C MET A 340 -24.93 -0.53 -16.45
N LEU A 341 -25.38 0.66 -16.04
CA LEU A 341 -24.84 1.92 -16.56
C LEU A 341 -23.31 1.98 -16.29
N PRO A 342 -22.49 2.34 -17.29
CA PRO A 342 -21.04 2.39 -17.17
C PRO A 342 -20.55 3.67 -16.48
N LEU A 343 -19.25 3.67 -16.18
CA LEU A 343 -18.47 4.85 -15.85
C LEU A 343 -17.81 5.35 -17.14
N ALA A 344 -17.85 6.65 -17.43
CA ALA A 344 -17.25 7.22 -18.65
C ALA A 344 -16.55 8.55 -18.39
N ARG A 345 -15.29 8.69 -18.79
CA ARG A 345 -14.54 9.95 -18.66
C ARG A 345 -13.60 10.20 -19.85
N ILE A 346 -13.83 11.30 -20.56
CA ILE A 346 -12.88 11.85 -21.53
C ILE A 346 -12.07 12.98 -20.89
N ILE A 347 -10.75 12.97 -21.10
CA ILE A 347 -9.83 14.04 -20.71
C ILE A 347 -9.26 14.69 -21.97
N ILE A 348 -9.45 16.00 -22.11
CA ILE A 348 -8.88 16.78 -23.21
C ILE A 348 -7.63 17.50 -22.70
N GLU A 349 -6.46 17.10 -23.20
CA GLU A 349 -5.17 17.71 -22.88
C GLU A 349 -4.92 18.98 -23.71
N TYR A 350 -4.46 20.06 -23.09
CA TYR A 350 -4.15 21.32 -23.79
C TYR A 350 -2.90 22.01 -23.22
N LYS A 351 -2.14 22.72 -24.06
CA LYS A 351 -0.94 23.48 -23.67
C LYS A 351 -1.30 24.90 -23.24
N SER A 352 -2.23 25.56 -23.94
CA SER A 352 -2.66 26.93 -23.70
C SER A 352 -4.13 27.12 -24.10
N LEU A 353 -4.89 27.91 -23.35
CA LEU A 353 -6.27 28.24 -23.67
C LEU A 353 -6.55 29.68 -23.21
N GLY A 354 -7.11 30.50 -24.10
CA GLY A 354 -7.41 31.91 -23.82
C GLY A 354 -8.76 32.14 -23.14
N CYS A 355 -9.61 31.10 -23.10
CA CYS A 355 -10.89 31.06 -22.39
C CYS A 355 -11.02 29.74 -21.60
N ILE A 356 -12.00 29.64 -20.71
CA ILE A 356 -12.31 28.39 -19.98
C ILE A 356 -13.79 28.07 -20.20
N PRO A 357 -14.14 26.98 -20.90
CA PRO A 357 -15.52 26.61 -21.18
C PRO A 357 -16.21 25.97 -19.98
N ASN A 358 -17.55 26.02 -19.95
CA ASN A 358 -18.31 25.42 -18.86
C ASN A 358 -18.53 23.91 -19.09
N LEU A 359 -17.53 23.10 -18.71
CA LEU A 359 -17.57 21.64 -18.88
C LEU A 359 -18.79 20.98 -18.22
N ARG A 360 -19.26 21.47 -17.07
CA ARG A 360 -20.46 20.91 -16.39
C ARG A 360 -21.72 21.13 -17.22
N LYS A 361 -21.85 22.29 -17.89
CA LYS A 361 -22.98 22.56 -18.78
C LYS A 361 -23.00 21.57 -19.94
N MET A 362 -21.84 21.30 -20.55
CA MET A 362 -21.72 20.33 -21.64
C MET A 362 -21.93 18.89 -21.14
N ALA A 363 -21.44 18.52 -19.95
CA ALA A 363 -21.65 17.19 -19.37
C ALA A 363 -23.13 16.80 -19.27
N PHE A 364 -24.02 17.75 -18.91
CA PHE A 364 -25.48 17.53 -18.89
C PHE A 364 -26.06 17.08 -20.25
N GLU A 365 -25.41 17.39 -21.37
CA GLU A 365 -25.85 16.97 -22.72
C GLU A 365 -25.63 15.45 -22.94
N PHE A 366 -24.62 14.86 -22.28
CA PHE A 366 -24.14 13.49 -22.52
C PHE A 366 -24.35 12.52 -21.35
N GLU A 367 -24.43 13.01 -20.11
CA GLU A 367 -24.36 12.18 -18.90
C GLU A 367 -25.56 11.26 -18.62
N LYS A 368 -26.55 11.22 -19.51
CA LYS A 368 -27.83 10.52 -19.30
C LYS A 368 -27.64 9.02 -19.05
N ASN A 369 -26.71 8.40 -19.78
CA ASN A 369 -26.51 6.95 -19.84
C ASN A 369 -25.29 6.46 -19.04
N ILE A 370 -24.80 7.26 -18.08
CA ILE A 370 -23.61 6.94 -17.27
C ILE A 370 -23.86 7.21 -15.77
N VAL A 371 -22.97 6.70 -14.92
CA VAL A 371 -23.07 6.86 -13.46
C VAL A 371 -22.42 8.15 -12.96
N ASN A 372 -21.25 8.53 -13.47
CA ASN A 372 -20.43 9.65 -12.97
C ASN A 372 -20.84 11.02 -13.56
N LYS A 373 -22.10 11.39 -13.35
CA LYS A 373 -22.71 12.64 -13.80
C LYS A 373 -21.93 13.87 -13.34
N GLY A 374 -21.78 14.85 -14.22
CA GLY A 374 -21.01 16.09 -14.02
C GLY A 374 -19.48 15.93 -13.99
N ASP A 375 -18.93 14.71 -14.01
CA ASP A 375 -17.48 14.41 -13.94
C ASP A 375 -16.98 13.50 -15.09
N CYS A 376 -17.68 13.54 -16.22
CA CYS A 376 -17.36 12.75 -17.42
C CYS A 376 -16.51 13.50 -18.46
N ILE A 377 -16.27 14.81 -18.29
CA ILE A 377 -15.43 15.64 -19.18
C ILE A 377 -14.43 16.40 -18.30
N LYS A 378 -13.13 16.27 -18.57
CA LYS A 378 -12.07 17.05 -17.92
C LYS A 378 -11.18 17.75 -18.94
N LEU A 379 -10.71 18.95 -18.59
CA LEU A 379 -9.64 19.64 -19.31
C LEU A 379 -8.36 19.53 -18.47
N LYS A 380 -7.29 18.96 -19.03
CA LYS A 380 -5.99 18.81 -18.34
C LYS A 380 -4.93 19.66 -19.02
N LYS A 381 -4.27 20.55 -18.26
CA LYS A 381 -3.23 21.40 -18.84
C LYS A 381 -1.92 20.62 -18.92
N LYS A 382 -1.48 20.29 -20.14
CA LYS A 382 -0.21 19.61 -20.40
C LYS A 382 0.95 20.55 -20.05
N ILE A 383 1.60 20.28 -18.92
CA ILE A 383 2.77 21.03 -18.47
C ILE A 383 3.92 20.69 -19.40
N GLN A 384 4.35 21.64 -20.23
CA GLN A 384 5.63 21.50 -20.94
C GLN A 384 6.74 21.34 -19.90
N LYS A 385 7.40 20.17 -19.88
CA LYS A 385 8.62 19.93 -19.09
C LYS A 385 9.64 20.98 -19.52
N ARG A 386 9.80 22.05 -18.74
CA ARG A 386 11.02 22.86 -18.79
C ARG A 386 12.15 21.95 -18.35
N GLU A 387 13.15 21.74 -19.20
CA GLU A 387 14.45 21.24 -18.74
C GLU A 387 14.99 22.18 -17.67
N LYS A 388 14.81 21.81 -16.40
CA LYS A 388 15.49 22.44 -15.26
C LYS A 388 15.40 21.60 -13.99
N LYS A 389 16.59 21.26 -13.51
CA LYS A 389 17.00 20.70 -12.22
C LYS A 389 15.92 20.61 -11.14
N SER A 390 15.79 19.39 -10.62
CA SER A 390 15.18 18.97 -9.35
C SER A 390 14.93 20.08 -8.31
N ASN A 391 13.65 20.31 -8.01
CA ASN A 391 13.08 20.18 -6.65
C ASN A 391 11.67 20.78 -6.57
N LYS A 392 10.65 19.93 -6.65
CA LYS A 392 9.32 20.19 -6.08
C LYS A 392 8.78 18.89 -5.47
N LYS A 393 8.16 19.01 -4.30
CA LYS A 393 7.28 17.96 -3.79
C LYS A 393 6.06 17.88 -4.71
N ILE A 394 5.82 16.70 -5.25
CA ILE A 394 4.60 16.33 -5.98
C ILE A 394 3.56 15.89 -4.93
N VAL A 395 2.28 16.02 -5.25
CA VAL A 395 1.15 15.51 -4.46
C VAL A 395 0.49 14.39 -5.27
N ASP A 396 0.00 13.35 -4.60
CA ASP A 396 -0.23 12.02 -5.18
C ASP A 396 -1.13 11.98 -6.44
N ASP A 397 -2.09 12.91 -6.57
CA ASP A 397 -3.00 13.02 -7.73
C ASP A 397 -2.29 13.35 -9.07
N ASP A 398 -1.11 13.98 -9.05
CA ASP A 398 -0.42 14.47 -10.25
C ASP A 398 0.62 13.47 -10.82
N LEU A 399 0.84 12.31 -10.18
CA LEU A 399 2.00 11.45 -10.49
C LEU A 399 1.80 10.52 -11.71
N TYR A 400 0.56 10.16 -12.04
CA TYR A 400 0.25 9.11 -13.03
C TYR A 400 0.55 9.45 -14.50
N ASP A 401 0.61 10.74 -14.86
CA ASP A 401 0.76 11.18 -16.27
C ASP A 401 2.21 11.15 -16.79
N VAL A 402 3.21 10.96 -15.92
CA VAL A 402 4.61 11.33 -16.24
C VAL A 402 5.43 10.17 -16.83
N PHE A 403 4.92 8.93 -16.78
CA PHE A 403 5.75 7.72 -16.79
C PHE A 403 5.50 6.67 -17.88
N PHE A 404 4.52 6.83 -18.77
CA PHE A 404 4.20 5.84 -19.80
C PHE A 404 4.30 6.39 -21.22
N ASP A 405 5.53 6.71 -21.64
CA ASP A 405 5.93 6.65 -23.06
C ASP A 405 6.44 5.21 -23.33
N GLU A 406 5.89 4.50 -24.32
CA GLU A 406 6.25 3.09 -24.59
C GLU A 406 7.73 2.90 -24.98
N ASP A 407 8.36 3.92 -25.56
CA ASP A 407 9.78 3.91 -25.98
C ASP A 407 10.79 3.96 -24.80
N PHE A 408 10.33 4.10 -23.54
CA PHE A 408 11.20 4.30 -22.37
C PHE A 408 11.54 3.01 -21.57
N MET A 409 11.03 1.84 -22.00
CA MET A 409 10.91 0.67 -21.12
C MET A 409 12.10 -0.31 -21.07
N ASP A 410 13.02 -0.35 -22.04
CA ASP A 410 13.99 -1.46 -22.11
C ASP A 410 15.36 -1.21 -21.44
N GLU A 411 16.12 -0.19 -21.84
CA GLU A 411 17.49 0.00 -21.30
C GLU A 411 17.52 0.68 -19.92
N ASP A 412 16.71 1.73 -19.73
CA ASP A 412 16.73 2.55 -18.52
C ASP A 412 16.03 1.83 -17.33
N PHE A 413 15.08 0.94 -17.61
CA PHE A 413 14.50 0.02 -16.62
C PHE A 413 15.57 -0.91 -16.03
N LEU A 414 16.37 -1.55 -16.89
CA LEU A 414 17.40 -2.49 -16.45
C LEU A 414 18.53 -1.77 -15.71
N ALA A 415 18.88 -0.54 -16.12
CA ALA A 415 19.83 0.32 -15.42
C ALA A 415 19.33 0.75 -14.02
N ARG A 416 18.07 1.15 -13.91
CA ARG A 416 17.45 1.56 -12.62
C ARG A 416 17.20 0.37 -11.69
N ARG A 417 16.84 -0.81 -12.22
CA ARG A 417 16.73 -2.06 -11.45
C ARG A 417 18.10 -2.50 -10.90
N ARG A 418 19.16 -2.38 -11.71
CA ARG A 418 20.55 -2.58 -11.24
C ARG A 418 20.94 -1.56 -10.16
N ALA A 419 20.60 -0.28 -10.33
CA ALA A 419 20.87 0.76 -9.33
C ALA A 419 20.25 0.41 -7.97
N ALA A 420 18.98 0.01 -7.92
CA ALA A 420 18.31 -0.40 -6.68
C ALA A 420 18.95 -1.64 -6.03
N GLN A 421 19.37 -2.64 -6.83
CA GLN A 421 20.11 -3.81 -6.33
C GLN A 421 21.48 -3.43 -5.74
N ILE A 422 22.18 -2.47 -6.37
CA ILE A 422 23.46 -1.95 -5.90
C ILE A 422 23.29 -1.12 -4.62
N GLU A 423 22.27 -0.27 -4.53
CA GLU A 423 21.95 0.50 -3.32
C GLU A 423 21.62 -0.42 -2.13
N ALA A 424 20.83 -1.47 -2.35
CA ALA A 424 20.54 -2.50 -1.36
C ALA A 424 21.82 -3.20 -0.86
N TYR A 425 22.67 -3.67 -1.78
CA TYR A 425 23.92 -4.36 -1.45
C TYR A 425 24.93 -3.45 -0.72
N ILE A 426 25.10 -2.19 -1.15
CA ILE A 426 25.96 -1.22 -0.47
C ILE A 426 25.42 -0.91 0.92
N ALA A 427 24.10 -0.82 1.11
CA ALA A 427 23.48 -0.61 2.42
C ALA A 427 23.61 -1.84 3.36
N GLU A 428 23.86 -3.04 2.83
CA GLU A 428 24.14 -4.26 3.59
C GLU A 428 25.63 -4.34 3.99
N GLU A 429 26.55 -4.14 3.04
CA GLU A 429 28.01 -4.05 3.27
C GLU A 429 28.38 -2.92 4.26
N MET A 430 27.77 -1.74 4.14
CA MET A 430 28.01 -0.60 5.04
C MET A 430 27.45 -0.82 6.46
N LYS A 431 26.56 -1.81 6.69
CA LYS A 431 26.16 -2.23 8.05
C LYS A 431 27.13 -3.25 8.65
N LEU A 432 27.70 -4.13 7.82
CA LEU A 432 28.71 -5.11 8.22
C LEU A 432 30.06 -4.44 8.53
N LYS A 433 30.45 -3.42 7.75
CA LYS A 433 31.58 -2.54 8.06
C LYS A 433 31.23 -1.58 9.21
N THR A 434 31.36 -2.05 10.45
CA THR A 434 31.40 -1.19 11.65
C THR A 434 32.34 0.01 11.45
N PRO A 435 32.17 1.16 12.15
CA PRO A 435 32.93 2.41 11.91
C PRO A 435 34.47 2.35 12.11
N LYS A 436 35.06 1.16 12.21
CA LYS A 436 36.49 0.87 12.18
C LYS A 436 37.14 1.06 10.80
N THR A 437 36.37 1.18 9.71
CA THR A 437 36.88 1.42 8.35
C THR A 437 36.65 2.85 7.85
N ILE A 438 36.28 3.79 8.71
CA ILE A 438 36.39 5.23 8.38
C ILE A 438 37.88 5.58 8.47
N PRO A 439 38.49 6.18 7.43
CA PRO A 439 39.91 6.55 7.47
C PRO A 439 40.21 7.44 8.69
N LEU A 440 41.17 7.04 9.53
CA LEU A 440 41.43 7.66 10.85
C LEU A 440 41.55 9.19 10.78
N LYS A 441 42.19 9.70 9.72
CA LYS A 441 42.38 11.13 9.44
C LYS A 441 41.07 11.92 9.31
N ALA A 442 40.00 11.29 8.80
CA ALA A 442 38.69 11.92 8.69
C ALA A 442 38.05 12.08 10.08
N ILE A 443 38.23 11.11 10.98
CA ILE A 443 37.78 11.19 12.37
C ILE A 443 38.62 12.22 13.15
N GLU A 444 39.94 12.24 12.97
CA GLU A 444 40.86 13.17 13.66
C GLU A 444 40.51 14.64 13.37
N LYS A 445 40.35 15.03 12.09
CA LYS A 445 39.92 16.39 11.71
C LYS A 445 38.57 16.78 12.32
N VAL A 446 37.63 15.84 12.38
CA VAL A 446 36.29 16.06 12.94
C VAL A 446 36.36 16.29 14.44
N ILE A 447 37.21 15.56 15.16
CA ILE A 447 37.44 15.77 16.59
C ILE A 447 38.12 17.13 16.85
N GLU A 448 39.09 17.54 16.02
CA GLU A 448 39.71 18.87 16.12
C GLU A 448 38.71 20.02 15.90
N GLN A 449 37.84 19.93 14.89
CA GLN A 449 36.87 21.00 14.57
C GLN A 449 35.65 21.04 15.51
N VAL A 450 35.15 19.89 15.97
CA VAL A 450 33.96 19.81 16.84
C VAL A 450 34.26 20.27 18.26
N GLY A 451 35.50 20.10 18.72
CA GLY A 451 35.97 20.48 20.06
C GLY A 451 35.38 19.61 21.19
N ASN A 452 35.98 19.71 22.39
CA ASN A 452 35.64 18.88 23.56
C ASN A 452 34.29 19.23 24.24
N ASN A 453 33.21 19.40 23.47
CA ASN A 453 31.86 19.63 23.98
C ASN A 453 30.98 18.38 23.78
N GLN A 454 30.58 17.76 24.89
CA GLN A 454 29.84 16.48 24.95
C GLN A 454 28.35 16.57 24.52
N GLU A 455 27.98 17.48 23.61
CA GLU A 455 26.59 17.68 23.14
C GLU A 455 26.41 17.46 21.63
N ASN A 456 27.41 16.91 20.93
CA ASN A 456 27.50 16.97 19.46
C ASN A 456 27.45 15.60 18.73
N ASP A 457 26.78 14.58 19.28
CA ASP A 457 26.53 13.30 18.57
C ASP A 457 25.89 13.49 17.19
N TYR A 458 25.01 14.50 17.06
CA TYR A 458 24.39 14.87 15.78
C TYR A 458 25.39 15.45 14.75
N ALA A 459 26.43 16.14 15.23
CA ALA A 459 27.47 16.67 14.35
C ALA A 459 28.25 15.51 13.71
N ILE A 460 28.62 14.52 14.53
CA ILE A 460 29.33 13.32 14.10
C ILE A 460 28.46 12.49 13.14
N SER A 461 27.18 12.26 13.46
CA SER A 461 26.29 11.48 12.57
C SER A 461 26.04 12.17 11.22
N THR A 462 25.92 13.50 11.18
CA THR A 462 25.75 14.26 9.95
C THR A 462 26.98 14.16 9.04
N ILE A 463 28.18 14.18 9.63
CA ILE A 463 29.45 14.05 8.90
C ILE A 463 29.62 12.63 8.35
N ILE A 464 29.33 11.61 9.16
CA ILE A 464 29.34 10.21 8.73
C ILE A 464 28.37 9.99 7.56
N GLN A 465 27.14 10.53 7.65
CA GLN A 465 26.17 10.41 6.56
C GLN A 465 26.63 11.12 5.27
N CYS A 466 27.28 12.28 5.38
CA CYS A 466 27.84 12.98 4.22
C CYS A 466 28.93 12.15 3.53
N TYR A 467 29.82 11.53 4.32
CA TYR A 467 30.87 10.66 3.80
C TYR A 467 30.32 9.42 3.09
N ILE A 468 29.32 8.76 3.69
CA ILE A 468 28.63 7.61 3.09
C ILE A 468 27.98 8.01 1.76
N ASN A 469 27.26 9.14 1.73
CA ASN A 469 26.57 9.59 0.51
C ASN A 469 27.55 9.89 -0.64
N LYS A 470 28.68 10.58 -0.36
CA LYS A 470 29.71 10.86 -1.36
C LYS A 470 30.31 9.58 -1.94
N ASN A 471 30.56 8.59 -1.09
CA ASN A 471 31.08 7.29 -1.51
C ASN A 471 30.08 6.53 -2.41
N ILE A 472 28.78 6.61 -2.10
CA ILE A 472 27.71 6.04 -2.94
C ILE A 472 27.67 6.73 -4.32
N GLU A 473 27.66 8.07 -4.38
CA GLU A 473 27.63 8.81 -5.65
C GLU A 473 28.83 8.49 -6.57
N GLN A 474 30.03 8.37 -5.99
CA GLN A 474 31.24 8.02 -6.75
C GLN A 474 31.25 6.55 -7.20
N ALA A 475 30.84 5.60 -6.35
CA ALA A 475 30.68 4.21 -6.75
C ALA A 475 29.68 4.06 -7.92
N MET A 476 28.54 4.76 -7.85
CA MET A 476 27.54 4.79 -8.90
C MET A 476 28.09 5.33 -10.23
N THR A 477 28.96 6.35 -10.19
CA THR A 477 29.59 6.92 -11.39
C THR A 477 30.56 5.94 -12.06
N ILE A 478 31.32 5.16 -11.27
CA ILE A 478 32.20 4.09 -11.79
C ILE A 478 31.36 3.00 -12.48
N ILE A 479 30.30 2.54 -11.81
CA ILE A 479 29.45 1.45 -12.31
C ILE A 479 28.68 1.84 -13.58
N GLN A 480 28.31 3.12 -13.74
CA GLN A 480 27.60 3.62 -14.92
C GLN A 480 28.44 3.70 -16.20
N HIS A 481 29.77 3.46 -16.16
CA HIS A 481 30.65 3.71 -17.30
C HIS A 481 31.47 2.51 -17.80
N ASP A 482 31.46 1.36 -17.11
CA ASP A 482 32.16 0.15 -17.56
C ASP A 482 31.19 -1.04 -17.76
N HIS A 483 30.64 -1.15 -18.97
CA HIS A 483 29.76 -2.26 -19.36
C HIS A 483 30.50 -3.56 -19.74
N SER A 484 31.84 -3.62 -19.59
CA SER A 484 32.65 -4.71 -20.15
C SER A 484 33.08 -5.79 -19.14
N LYS A 485 33.04 -5.49 -17.84
CA LYS A 485 33.50 -6.36 -16.74
C LYS A 485 32.37 -7.13 -16.07
N LYS A 486 32.72 -8.16 -15.28
CA LYS A 486 31.74 -8.87 -14.44
C LYS A 486 31.37 -8.02 -13.23
N MET A 487 30.11 -8.10 -12.79
CA MET A 487 29.57 -7.29 -11.68
C MET A 487 30.47 -7.27 -10.44
N ASN A 488 30.96 -8.43 -10.01
CA ASN A 488 31.80 -8.55 -8.81
C ASN A 488 33.14 -7.81 -8.95
N GLU A 489 33.73 -7.76 -10.14
CA GLU A 489 35.01 -7.09 -10.41
C GLU A 489 34.83 -5.56 -10.38
N VAL A 490 33.73 -5.05 -10.96
CA VAL A 490 33.37 -3.61 -10.91
C VAL A 490 33.08 -3.18 -9.47
N ILE A 491 32.42 -4.03 -8.68
CA ILE A 491 32.14 -3.79 -7.26
C ILE A 491 33.43 -3.74 -6.44
N GLU A 492 34.37 -4.68 -6.61
CA GLU A 492 35.67 -4.64 -5.93
C GLU A 492 36.49 -3.38 -6.30
N GLU A 493 36.52 -3.00 -7.57
CA GLU A 493 37.24 -1.81 -8.04
C GLU A 493 36.61 -0.51 -7.49
N ALA A 494 35.28 -0.43 -7.47
CA ALA A 494 34.56 0.67 -6.84
C ALA A 494 34.83 0.75 -5.32
N PHE A 495 34.89 -0.38 -4.61
CA PHE A 495 35.23 -0.39 -3.18
C PHE A 495 36.68 0.03 -2.92
N GLN A 496 37.66 -0.43 -3.71
CA GLN A 496 39.05 0.02 -3.58
C GLN A 496 39.18 1.53 -3.80
N TYR A 497 38.45 2.10 -4.78
CA TYR A 497 38.43 3.54 -5.00
C TYR A 497 37.76 4.29 -3.84
N VAL A 498 36.61 3.81 -3.37
CA VAL A 498 35.86 4.37 -2.22
C VAL A 498 36.69 4.40 -0.94
N GLU A 499 37.51 3.38 -0.66
CA GLU A 499 38.39 3.36 0.51
C GLU A 499 39.53 4.42 0.45
N THR A 500 39.77 5.04 -0.71
CA THR A 500 40.69 6.19 -0.86
C THR A 500 40.01 7.55 -0.75
N LEU A 501 38.68 7.64 -0.81
CA LEU A 501 37.95 8.89 -0.76
C LEU A 501 37.98 9.52 0.63
N THR A 502 38.09 10.85 0.66
CA THR A 502 37.97 11.69 1.87
C THR A 502 37.00 12.83 1.63
N LEU A 503 36.42 13.37 2.71
CA LEU A 503 35.68 14.63 2.65
C LEU A 503 36.60 15.77 2.23
N ASP A 504 36.10 16.65 1.34
CA ASP A 504 36.75 17.89 0.93
C ASP A 504 36.07 19.11 1.56
N GLU A 505 36.60 20.31 1.30
CA GLU A 505 36.10 21.55 1.91
C GLU A 505 34.64 21.86 1.53
N ASP A 506 34.19 21.48 0.32
CA ASP A 506 32.80 21.67 -0.12
C ASP A 506 31.82 20.77 0.66
N ASP A 507 32.23 19.54 0.99
CA ASP A 507 31.45 18.65 1.87
C ASP A 507 31.34 19.23 3.29
N TYR A 508 32.44 19.73 3.85
CA TYR A 508 32.44 20.34 5.19
C TYR A 508 31.54 21.59 5.22
N ASP A 509 31.58 22.44 4.19
CA ASP A 509 30.70 23.60 4.03
C ASP A 509 29.21 23.19 3.87
N TYR A 510 28.92 22.07 3.22
CA TYR A 510 27.55 21.51 3.17
C TYR A 510 27.07 21.05 4.55
N VAL A 511 27.93 20.35 5.29
CA VAL A 511 27.65 19.90 6.65
C VAL A 511 27.44 21.08 7.60
N GLU A 512 28.28 22.11 7.57
CA GLU A 512 28.12 23.31 8.41
C GLU A 512 26.77 23.99 8.17
N ARG A 513 26.36 24.14 6.90
CA ARG A 513 25.05 24.68 6.53
C ARG A 513 23.90 23.85 7.11
N LYS A 514 23.96 22.51 6.99
CA LYS A 514 22.98 21.59 7.61
C LYS A 514 22.90 21.76 9.14
N MET A 515 24.04 21.86 9.83
CA MET A 515 24.07 22.09 11.28
C MET A 515 23.51 23.46 11.68
N ALA A 516 23.69 24.49 10.84
CA ALA A 516 23.13 25.82 11.06
C ALA A 516 21.59 25.84 10.91
N GLU A 517 21.04 25.13 9.92
CA GLU A 517 19.58 25.01 9.71
C GLU A 517 18.86 24.36 10.91
N GLU A 518 19.43 23.29 11.47
CA GLU A 518 18.93 22.61 12.68
C GLU A 518 18.95 23.53 13.92
N LYS A 519 20.06 24.26 14.13
CA LYS A 519 20.17 25.27 15.20
C LYS A 519 19.16 26.41 15.02
N GLY A 520 18.79 26.73 13.77
CA GLY A 520 17.70 27.66 13.44
C GLY A 520 16.32 27.16 13.87
N LYS A 521 15.98 25.89 13.56
CA LYS A 521 14.69 25.27 13.92
C LYS A 521 14.44 25.26 15.44
N LYS A 522 15.48 25.01 16.26
CA LYS A 522 15.35 25.01 17.74
C LYS A 522 15.03 26.40 18.37
N LYS A 523 15.17 27.51 17.64
CA LYS A 523 14.86 28.88 18.15
C LYS A 523 13.43 29.36 17.89
N SER A 524 12.66 28.72 17.01
CA SER A 524 11.35 29.25 16.56
C SER A 524 10.16 28.92 17.48
N THR A 525 10.30 28.02 18.44
CA THR A 525 9.19 27.47 19.25
C THR A 525 8.98 28.12 20.63
N LYS A 526 9.43 29.37 20.86
CA LYS A 526 9.12 30.13 22.10
C LYS A 526 8.64 31.58 21.88
N LYS A 527 7.41 31.83 22.36
CA LYS A 527 6.70 33.11 22.56
C LYS A 527 6.20 33.90 21.32
N LYS A 528 4.88 33.84 21.13
CA LYS A 528 4.07 35.06 20.95
C LYS A 528 2.99 35.13 22.04
N VAL A 529 3.19 36.03 23.02
CA VAL A 529 2.14 36.54 23.91
C VAL A 529 1.94 37.99 23.51
N SER A 530 0.83 38.30 22.81
CA SER A 530 0.48 39.67 22.43
C SER A 530 -0.29 40.34 23.56
N LYS A 531 0.21 41.49 24.02
CA LYS A 531 -0.43 42.31 25.05
C LYS A 531 -1.73 42.94 24.51
N LYS A 532 -2.72 43.09 25.40
CA LYS A 532 -3.88 43.97 25.16
C LYS A 532 -3.41 45.42 24.99
N THR A 533 -3.93 46.10 23.97
CA THR A 533 -4.06 47.57 23.91
C THR A 533 -5.52 47.92 23.66
N ASN A 534 -6.01 49.01 24.25
CA ASN A 534 -7.43 49.27 24.44
C ASN A 534 -7.80 50.67 23.93
N SER A 535 -8.65 50.79 22.91
CA SER A 535 -9.28 52.08 22.55
C SER A 535 -10.50 51.98 21.60
N LYS A 536 -11.69 52.09 22.20
CA LYS A 536 -12.85 52.95 21.82
C LYS A 536 -13.50 52.91 20.41
N LYS A 537 -14.81 52.59 20.46
CA LYS A 537 -15.95 53.09 19.62
C LYS A 537 -15.99 52.56 18.16
N LYS A 538 -17.17 52.34 17.54
CA LYS A 538 -18.51 52.94 17.72
C LYS A 538 -19.65 51.96 17.32
N LYS A 539 -20.91 52.32 17.59
CA LYS A 539 -22.17 51.66 17.16
C LYS A 539 -22.27 51.60 15.60
N THR A 540 -23.13 50.84 14.93
CA THR A 540 -24.51 50.32 15.24
C THR A 540 -24.69 48.92 14.56
N GLN A 541 -25.85 48.24 14.42
CA GLN A 541 -27.28 48.54 14.64
C GLN A 541 -28.05 47.29 15.17
N GLN A 542 -29.36 47.16 14.89
CA GLN A 542 -30.26 46.03 15.23
C GLN A 542 -31.35 45.84 14.16
N LYS A 543 -31.84 44.60 14.05
CA LYS A 543 -33.22 44.09 13.76
C LYS A 543 -33.17 42.62 14.25
N VAL A 544 -33.88 42.11 15.27
CA VAL A 544 -35.31 42.18 15.68
C VAL A 544 -36.20 41.65 14.53
N VAL A 545 -37.06 40.63 14.65
CA VAL A 545 -38.08 40.26 15.68
C VAL A 545 -38.25 38.72 15.74
N ASP A 546 -38.45 38.16 16.95
CA ASP A 546 -39.49 37.23 17.51
C ASP A 546 -40.39 36.37 16.54
N VAL A 547 -41.17 35.34 16.92
CA VAL A 547 -42.04 35.12 18.10
C VAL A 547 -42.37 33.60 18.33
N ASP A 548 -43.12 33.33 19.42
CA ASP A 548 -43.97 32.16 19.78
C ASP A 548 -43.26 30.92 20.40
N GLU A 549 -43.31 30.68 21.72
CA GLU A 549 -44.45 30.35 22.63
C GLU A 549 -44.94 28.88 22.52
N GLU A 550 -45.41 28.17 23.56
CA GLU A 550 -45.22 28.06 25.02
C GLU A 550 -46.18 26.93 25.48
N ASN A 551 -46.02 26.38 26.69
CA ASN A 551 -47.00 25.54 27.44
C ASN A 551 -47.34 24.12 26.89
N LEU A 552 -47.35 23.06 27.71
CA LEU A 552 -48.21 22.87 28.89
C LEU A 552 -47.64 21.85 29.92
N LEU A 553 -48.18 21.91 31.14
CA LEU A 553 -47.89 21.06 32.31
C LEU A 553 -48.78 19.81 32.39
N SER A 554 -48.28 18.72 33.00
CA SER A 554 -48.77 18.14 34.29
C SER A 554 -48.71 16.60 34.40
N GLU A 555 -48.18 16.11 35.54
CA GLU A 555 -48.70 15.02 36.41
C GLU A 555 -49.06 13.62 35.81
N ASN A 556 -48.65 12.44 36.32
CA ASN A 556 -48.33 12.01 37.70
C ASN A 556 -47.78 10.55 37.75
N SER A 557 -47.43 10.11 38.99
CA SER A 557 -47.30 8.74 39.54
C SER A 557 -46.11 7.81 39.20
N ASP A 558 -45.19 7.77 40.17
CA ASP A 558 -44.81 6.62 41.02
C ASP A 558 -43.77 5.54 40.60
N ASP A 559 -42.65 5.62 41.35
CA ASP A 559 -41.97 4.59 42.15
C ASP A 559 -40.76 3.75 41.66
N ASP A 560 -39.79 3.73 42.59
CA ASP A 560 -38.67 2.82 42.84
C ASP A 560 -37.55 2.59 41.77
N VAL A 561 -36.32 3.03 42.09
CA VAL A 561 -35.27 2.18 42.74
C VAL A 561 -33.94 2.95 42.96
N LYS A 562 -33.59 3.14 44.24
CA LYS A 562 -32.24 3.20 44.87
C LYS A 562 -31.07 3.97 44.19
N GLU A 563 -30.71 5.11 44.77
CA GLU A 563 -29.34 5.66 44.71
C GLU A 563 -28.33 4.83 45.53
N ILE A 564 -27.11 4.64 45.00
CA ILE A 564 -25.90 4.49 45.83
C ILE A 564 -24.80 5.44 45.33
N LYS A 565 -24.12 6.08 46.29
CA LYS A 565 -23.33 7.31 46.12
C LYS A 565 -21.94 7.06 45.51
N LYS A 566 -21.54 7.92 44.55
CA LYS A 566 -20.14 8.05 44.10
C LYS A 566 -19.29 8.75 45.18
N PRO A 567 -18.14 8.20 45.62
CA PRO A 567 -17.26 8.88 46.57
C PRO A 567 -16.34 9.89 45.86
N ILE A 568 -16.31 11.12 46.38
CA ILE A 568 -15.31 12.15 46.04
C ILE A 568 -14.14 12.01 47.01
N PHE A 569 -12.90 11.77 46.53
CA PHE A 569 -11.71 12.03 47.35
C PHE A 569 -10.51 12.62 46.60
N LYS A 570 -10.27 13.91 46.91
CA LYS A 570 -9.00 14.65 47.04
C LYS A 570 -7.85 14.43 46.03
N LYS A 571 -7.53 15.52 45.33
CA LYS A 571 -6.22 15.78 44.71
C LYS A 571 -5.08 15.57 45.72
N ILE A 572 -4.08 14.78 45.34
CA ILE A 572 -2.75 14.76 45.97
C ILE A 572 -1.73 15.24 44.95
N THR A 573 -1.00 16.29 45.27
CA THR A 573 0.13 16.78 44.48
C THR A 573 1.37 15.91 44.73
N LYS A 574 1.89 15.25 43.69
CA LYS A 574 3.22 14.61 43.74
C LYS A 574 4.20 15.32 42.81
N LYS A 575 5.41 15.54 43.35
CA LYS A 575 6.50 16.29 42.72
C LYS A 575 7.13 15.51 41.57
N ASN A 576 7.66 16.25 40.59
CA ASN A 576 8.55 15.74 39.54
C ASN A 576 9.72 14.93 40.13
N LYS A 577 9.91 13.70 39.64
CA LYS A 577 11.21 13.03 39.57
C LYS A 577 11.29 12.27 38.24
N LYS A 578 11.86 12.93 37.23
CA LYS A 578 12.28 12.30 35.98
C LYS A 578 13.67 11.72 36.23
N ALA A 579 13.76 10.43 36.57
CA ALA A 579 15.02 9.72 36.69
C ALA A 579 15.37 9.12 35.32
N THR A 580 16.49 9.56 34.75
CA THR A 580 16.97 9.15 33.43
C THR A 580 17.54 7.73 33.46
N LYS A 581 17.28 6.96 32.40
CA LYS A 581 17.81 5.59 32.19
C LYS A 581 19.29 5.61 31.77
N ASP A 582 19.76 6.78 31.35
CA ASP A 582 21.04 7.02 30.67
C ASP A 582 22.27 6.92 31.61
N THR A 583 22.07 7.03 32.92
CA THR A 583 23.16 7.00 33.92
C THR A 583 23.69 5.58 34.22
N LEU A 584 23.10 4.53 33.65
CA LEU A 584 23.54 3.13 33.86
C LEU A 584 24.55 2.64 32.80
N ILE A 585 24.52 3.20 31.59
CA ILE A 585 25.37 2.78 30.46
C ILE A 585 26.80 3.30 30.66
N LEU A 586 26.94 4.58 31.03
CA LEU A 586 28.22 5.26 31.31
C LEU A 586 29.00 4.68 32.52
N LYS A 587 28.42 3.77 33.29
CA LYS A 587 29.10 3.08 34.40
C LYS A 587 29.67 1.71 34.03
N LYS A 588 29.30 1.13 32.88
CA LYS A 588 29.84 -0.14 32.37
C LYS A 588 31.04 0.03 31.43
N LEU A 589 31.25 1.24 30.88
CA LEU A 589 32.33 1.54 29.92
C LEU A 589 33.62 2.10 30.55
N LYS A 590 33.77 2.06 31.88
CA LYS A 590 34.95 2.57 32.61
C LYS A 590 35.52 1.58 33.63
N GLY A 591 35.42 0.28 33.34
CA GLY A 591 35.79 -0.75 34.31
C GLY A 591 36.17 -2.09 33.68
N THR A 592 37.17 -2.10 32.79
CA THR A 592 37.92 -3.29 32.36
C THR A 592 39.26 -2.94 31.70
N ASP A 593 40.05 -2.04 32.33
CA ASP A 593 41.50 -1.99 32.09
C ASP A 593 42.16 -2.93 33.10
N GLN A 594 42.45 -4.18 32.71
CA GLN A 594 43.55 -5.02 33.23
C GLN A 594 43.61 -6.39 32.54
N PHE A 595 44.65 -6.58 31.73
CA PHE A 595 45.19 -7.82 31.13
C PHE A 595 44.30 -8.64 30.20
#